data_AF-A0A227GJB4-F1
#
_entry.id   AF-A0A227GJB4-F1
#
_cell.length_a   1.000
_cell.length_b   1.000
_cell.length_c   1.000
_cell.angle_alpha   90.00
_cell.angle_beta   90.00
_cell.angle_gamma   90.00
#
_symmetry.space_group_name_H-M   'P 1'
#
loop_
_entity.id
_entity.type
_entity.pdbx_description
1 polymer ?
#
loop_
_entity_poly.entity_id
_entity_poly.type
_entity_poly.pdbx_seq_one_letter_code
_entity_poly.pdbx_strand_id
1 'polypeptide(L)' 'PEEDFNSYATHRGDHLTAQRATFANPKLFNEMVKENGEVVQGSLARIEPEGQVVRMWEAIETYMNRKQPLIVV' A
#
# COMPACT_ATOMS: atom_id res chain seq x y z
N PRO A 1 -19.11 -3.08 -13.97
CA PRO A 1 -18.72 -4.50 -14.04
C PRO A 1 -17.60 -4.76 -13.02
N GLU A 2 -17.99 -5.21 -11.83
CA GLU A 2 -17.09 -5.66 -10.77
C GLU A 2 -16.53 -7.03 -11.14
N GLU A 3 -15.47 -7.06 -11.95
CA GLU A 3 -14.78 -8.30 -12.25
C GLU A 3 -13.80 -8.65 -11.12
N ASP A 4 -14.23 -9.62 -10.31
CA ASP A 4 -13.39 -10.64 -9.67
C ASP A 4 -12.10 -10.18 -8.97
N PHE A 5 -12.26 -9.40 -7.90
CA PHE A 5 -11.21 -9.22 -6.89
C PHE A 5 -10.99 -10.45 -5.97
N ASN A 6 -11.71 -11.55 -6.19
CA ASN A 6 -11.72 -12.69 -5.29
C ASN A 6 -10.88 -13.86 -5.82
N SER A 7 -9.56 -13.77 -5.68
CA SER A 7 -8.74 -14.80 -5.02
C SER A 7 -7.23 -14.56 -5.24
N TYR A 8 -6.63 -13.80 -4.33
CA TYR A 8 -5.18 -13.61 -4.20
C TYR A 8 -4.39 -14.95 -4.14
N ALA A 9 -5.04 -16.04 -3.74
CA ALA A 9 -4.41 -17.36 -3.61
C ALA A 9 -4.07 -18.05 -4.94
N THR A 10 -4.71 -17.69 -6.05
CA THR A 10 -4.62 -18.46 -7.32
C THR A 10 -3.58 -17.90 -8.30
N HIS A 11 -3.11 -16.67 -8.11
CA HIS A 11 -2.25 -15.94 -9.07
C HIS A 11 -0.79 -15.78 -8.61
N ARG A 12 -0.20 -16.79 -7.93
CA ARG A 12 1.19 -16.74 -7.42
C ARG A 12 2.28 -16.62 -8.49
N GLY A 13 1.94 -16.78 -9.77
CA GLY A 13 2.87 -16.67 -10.90
C GLY A 13 3.03 -15.26 -11.49
N ASP A 14 2.13 -14.32 -11.14
CA ASP A 14 2.19 -12.94 -11.65
C ASP A 14 2.81 -12.02 -10.60
N HIS A 15 4.10 -11.72 -10.78
CA HIS A 15 4.92 -10.92 -9.87
C HIS A 15 4.31 -9.53 -9.61
N LEU A 16 3.60 -8.96 -10.60
CA LEU A 16 2.98 -7.64 -10.49
C LEU A 16 1.72 -7.66 -9.61
N THR A 17 0.89 -8.69 -9.74
CA THR A 17 -0.32 -8.87 -8.93
C THR A 17 0.04 -9.16 -7.47
N ALA A 18 1.10 -9.94 -7.23
CA ALA A 18 1.61 -10.21 -5.88
C ALA A 18 2.14 -8.93 -5.18
N GLN A 19 2.87 -8.07 -5.90
CA GLN A 19 3.35 -6.81 -5.34
C GLN A 19 2.20 -5.86 -4.98
N ARG A 20 1.18 -5.75 -5.85
CA ARG A 20 0.02 -4.88 -5.62
C ARG A 20 -0.84 -5.28 -4.43
N ALA A 21 -0.85 -6.56 -4.07
CA ALA A 21 -1.59 -7.07 -2.92
C ALA A 21 -0.79 -7.12 -1.62
N THR A 22 0.51 -6.78 -1.67
CA THR A 22 1.32 -6.63 -0.45
C THR A 22 0.82 -5.39 0.32
N PHE A 23 0.44 -5.58 1.59
CA PHE A 23 -0.20 -4.56 2.43
C PHE A 23 -1.57 -4.03 1.94
N ALA A 24 -2.27 -4.79 1.09
CA ALA A 24 -3.61 -4.42 0.60
C ALA A 24 -4.76 -4.76 1.58
N ASN A 25 -4.47 -4.99 2.87
CA ASN A 25 -5.51 -5.30 3.86
C ASN A 25 -6.28 -4.02 4.27
N PRO A 26 -7.62 -3.97 4.11
CA PRO A 26 -8.43 -2.82 4.50
C PRO A 26 -8.44 -2.54 6.01
N LYS A 27 -7.93 -3.46 6.84
CA LYS A 27 -7.79 -3.30 8.30
C LYS A 27 -6.34 -3.05 8.74
N LEU A 28 -5.43 -2.76 7.81
CA LEU A 28 -4.05 -2.38 8.16
C LEU A 28 -4.06 -1.04 8.91
N PHE A 29 -3.28 -0.94 9.98
CA PHE A 29 -3.03 0.31 10.69
C PHE A 29 -1.60 0.75 10.39
N ASN A 30 -1.45 1.93 9.81
CA ASN A 30 -0.14 2.52 9.54
C ASN A 30 0.06 3.74 10.43
N GLU A 31 1.00 3.66 11.39
CA GLU A 31 1.25 4.75 12.35
C GLU A 31 1.66 6.08 11.69
N MET A 32 2.13 6.06 10.44
CA MET A 32 2.45 7.27 9.67
C MET A 32 1.19 8.00 9.16
N VAL A 33 0.06 7.30 9.06
CA VAL A 33 -1.21 7.83 8.53
C VAL A 33 -2.16 8.09 9.68
N LYS A 34 -2.23 9.35 10.11
CA LYS A 34 -3.12 9.80 11.18
C LYS A 34 -4.08 10.86 10.68
N GLU A 35 -5.33 10.76 11.08
CA GLU A 35 -6.36 11.78 10.89
C GLU A 35 -6.88 12.18 12.27
N ASN A 36 -6.88 13.48 12.57
CA ASN A 36 -7.30 14.02 13.87
C ASN A 36 -6.62 13.39 15.10
N GLY A 37 -5.41 12.85 14.94
CA GLY A 37 -4.62 12.21 16.00
C GLY A 37 -4.81 10.69 16.13
N GLU A 38 -5.77 10.11 15.41
CA GLU A 38 -6.02 8.67 15.39
C GLU A 38 -5.45 8.01 14.12
N VAL A 39 -4.99 6.76 14.24
CA VAL A 39 -4.46 6.01 13.09
C VAL A 39 -5.62 5.55 12.21
N VAL A 40 -5.53 5.88 10.93
CA VAL A 40 -6.56 5.53 9.94
C VAL A 40 -6.39 4.06 9.51
N GLN A 41 -7.48 3.31 9.51
CA GLN A 41 -7.50 1.95 8.97
C GLN A 41 -7.51 1.96 7.44
N GLY A 42 -6.67 1.13 6.84
CA GLY A 42 -6.67 0.87 5.42
C GLY A 42 -5.27 0.66 4.84
N SER A 43 -5.26 0.25 3.59
CA SER A 43 -4.05 0.09 2.76
C SER A 43 -3.48 1.46 2.34
N LEU A 44 -3.15 2.31 3.32
CA LEU A 44 -2.70 3.68 3.15
C LEU A 44 -1.24 3.83 3.61
N ALA A 45 -0.53 4.74 2.95
CA ALA A 45 0.81 5.14 3.32
C ALA A 45 1.00 6.64 3.11
N ARG A 46 1.90 7.24 3.90
CA ARG A 46 2.32 8.63 3.74
C ARG A 46 3.63 8.68 2.98
N ILE A 47 3.67 9.40 1.86
CA ILE A 47 4.89 9.64 1.09
C ILE A 47 5.66 10.79 1.75
N GLU A 48 6.95 10.59 1.98
CA GLU A 48 7.89 11.58 2.50
C GLU A 48 8.88 11.99 1.41
N PRO A 49 9.31 13.27 1.36
CA PRO A 49 9.04 14.34 2.34
C PRO A 49 7.72 15.11 2.14
N GLU A 50 6.89 14.74 1.15
CA GLU A 50 5.71 15.52 0.77
C GLU A 50 4.56 15.48 1.78
N GLY A 51 4.55 14.50 2.69
CA GLY A 51 3.48 14.30 3.69
C GLY A 51 2.15 13.84 3.09
N GLN A 52 2.11 13.43 1.82
CA GLN A 52 0.89 13.06 1.12
C GLN A 52 0.45 11.63 1.49
N VAL A 53 -0.80 11.49 1.94
CA VAL A 53 -1.41 10.17 2.18
C VAL A 53 -1.99 9.63 0.88
N VAL A 54 -1.54 8.45 0.48
CA VAL A 54 -1.94 7.75 -0.76
C VAL A 54 -2.22 6.27 -0.48
N ARG A 55 -2.71 5.53 -1.47
CA ARG A 55 -2.77 4.07 -1.38
C ARG A 55 -1.37 3.48 -1.33
N MET A 56 -1.23 2.35 -0.64
CA MET A 56 0.07 1.70 -0.46
C MET A 56 0.79 1.38 -1.79
N TRP A 57 0.05 0.94 -2.81
CA TRP A 57 0.64 0.64 -4.12
C TRP A 57 1.19 1.90 -4.81
N GLU A 58 0.51 3.04 -4.68
CA GLU A 58 0.96 4.33 -5.23
C GLU A 58 2.24 4.78 -4.53
N ALA A 59 2.34 4.56 -3.21
CA ALA A 59 3.55 4.83 -2.45
C ALA A 59 4.72 3.94 -2.92
N ILE A 60 4.48 2.64 -3.11
CA ILE A 60 5.49 1.69 -3.61
C ILE A 60 5.99 2.12 -5.00
N GLU A 61 5.09 2.42 -5.94
CA GLU A 61 5.46 2.90 -7.26
C GLU A 61 6.25 4.21 -7.21
N THR A 62 5.85 5.14 -6.34
CA THR A 62 6.57 6.41 -6.12
C THR A 62 8.01 6.16 -5.67
N TYR A 63 8.22 5.31 -4.66
CA TYR A 63 9.57 5.05 -4.15
C TYR A 63 10.41 4.17 -5.06
N MET A 64 9.80 3.26 -5.82
CA MET A 64 10.46 2.52 -6.90
C MET A 64 11.00 3.49 -7.97
N ASN A 65 10.19 4.46 -8.39
CA ASN A 65 10.60 5.49 -9.35
C ASN A 65 11.72 6.37 -8.79
N ARG A 66 11.68 6.66 -7.49
CA ARG A 66 12.76 7.38 -6.77
C ARG A 66 14.03 6.52 -6.60
N LYS A 67 13.96 5.20 -6.86
CA LYS A 67 15.01 4.22 -6.57
C LYS A 67 15.49 4.30 -5.12
N GLN A 68 14.55 4.56 -4.22
CA GLN A 68 14.83 4.76 -2.81
C GLN A 68 14.63 3.44 -2.06
N PRO A 69 15.63 2.98 -1.27
CA PRO A 69 15.46 1.81 -0.43
C PRO A 69 14.42 2.09 0.67
N LEU A 70 13.57 1.10 0.93
CA LEU A 70 12.49 1.17 1.92
C LEU A 70 12.69 0.14 3.03
N ILE A 71 12.15 0.46 4.20
CA ILE A 71 12.07 -0.43 5.35
C ILE A 71 10.65 -0.40 5.93
N VAL A 72 10.27 -1.48 6.61
CA VAL A 72 9.06 -1.58 7.43
C VAL A 72 9.52 -1.76 8.87
N VAL A 73 8.95 -0.99 9.79
CA VAL A 73 9.26 -1.02 11.23
C VAL A 73 8.22 -1.87 11.96
#